data_AF-A0A255YQF3-F1
#
_entry.id   AF-A0A255YQF3-F1
#
_cell.length_a   1.000
_cell.length_b   1.000
_cell.length_c   1.000
_cell.angle_alpha   90.00
_cell.angle_beta   90.00
_cell.angle_gamma   90.00
#
_symmetry.space_group_name_H-M   'P 1'
#
loop_
_entity.id
_entity.type
_entity.pdbx_description
1 polymer ?
#
loop_
_entity_poly.entity_id
_entity_poly.type
_entity_poly.pdbx_seq_one_letter_code
_entity_poly.pdbx_strand_id
1 'polypeptide(L)' 'MRAELESALLRGATEISYGDQRVKYDSEAAMRSRLRSIDDELSALTSPTGTARRRLRRIIVSTCKGF' A
#
# COMPACT_ATOMS: atom_id res chain seq x y z
N MET A 1 -6.74 -1.13 -3.80
CA MET A 1 -5.94 0.12 -3.65
C MET A 1 -4.88 0.27 -4.74
N ARG A 2 -3.91 -0.67 -4.90
CA ARG A 2 -2.88 -0.60 -5.96
C ARG A 2 -3.44 -0.47 -7.38
N ALA A 3 -4.39 -1.33 -7.76
CA ALA A 3 -5.02 -1.29 -9.09
C ALA A 3 -5.74 0.04 -9.41
N GLU A 4 -6.32 0.68 -8.40
CA GLU A 4 -6.97 2.00 -8.54
C GLU A 4 -5.94 3.10 -8.84
N LEU A 5 -4.81 3.07 -8.14
CA LEU A 5 -3.67 3.97 -8.38
C LEU A 5 -3.10 3.77 -9.79
N GLU A 6 -2.84 2.54 -10.20
CA GLU A 6 -2.35 2.23 -11.55
C GLU A 6 -3.34 2.69 -12.63
N SER A 7 -4.64 2.45 -12.44
CA SER A 7 -5.68 2.89 -13.38
C SER A 7 -5.80 4.41 -13.45
N ALA A 8 -5.67 5.12 -12.33
CA ALA A 8 -5.64 6.58 -12.31
C ALA A 8 -4.41 7.15 -13.02
N LEU A 9 -3.23 6.57 -12.80
CA LEU A 9 -2.00 6.95 -13.49
C LEU A 9 -2.10 6.76 -15.01
N LEU A 10 -2.67 5.64 -15.47
CA LEU A 10 -2.90 5.39 -16.90
C LEU A 10 -3.86 6.39 -17.55
N ARG A 11 -4.80 6.93 -16.76
CA ARG A 11 -5.74 7.98 -17.19
C ARG A 11 -5.19 9.40 -17.02
N GLY A 12 -3.98 9.57 -16.49
CA GLY A 12 -3.40 10.88 -16.18
C GLY A 12 -4.11 11.61 -15.02
N ALA A 13 -4.84 10.88 -14.18
CA ALA A 13 -5.54 11.44 -13.03
C ALA A 13 -4.62 11.55 -11.82
N THR A 14 -4.76 12.64 -11.05
CA THR A 14 -4.06 12.83 -9.76
C THR A 14 -4.97 12.63 -8.56
N GLU A 15 -6.16 12.06 -8.77
CA GLU A 15 -7.13 11.76 -7.73
C GLU A 15 -7.64 10.34 -7.86
N ILE A 16 -7.77 9.65 -6.73
CA ILE A 16 -8.37 8.32 -6.63
C ILE A 16 -9.48 8.33 -5.58
N SER A 17 -10.49 7.50 -5.79
CA SER A 17 -11.48 7.17 -4.77
C SER A 17 -11.41 5.66 -4.52
N TYR A 18 -11.28 5.26 -3.26
CA TYR A 18 -11.29 3.85 -2.86
C TYR A 18 -12.13 3.68 -1.59
N GLY A 19 -13.15 2.83 -1.64
CA GLY A 19 -14.15 2.74 -0.57
C GLY A 19 -14.75 4.13 -0.30
N ASP A 20 -14.79 4.52 0.97
CA ASP A 20 -15.29 5.84 1.41
C ASP A 20 -14.21 6.94 1.41
N GLN A 21 -12.99 6.63 0.94
CA GLN A 21 -11.87 7.55 0.96
C GLN A 21 -11.60 8.13 -0.43
N ARG A 22 -11.39 9.44 -0.47
CA ARG A 22 -10.99 10.18 -1.67
C ARG A 22 -9.66 10.86 -1.39
N VAL A 23 -8.67 10.57 -2.22
CA VAL A 23 -7.29 11.04 -2.04
C VAL A 23 -6.84 11.76 -3.30
N LYS A 24 -6.48 13.03 -3.14
CA LYS A 24 -5.91 13.87 -4.19
C LYS A 24 -4.40 14.01 -3.94
N TYR A 25 -3.62 13.86 -4.99
CA TYR A 25 -2.18 14.01 -4.98
C TYR A 25 -1.78 15.29 -5.72
N ASP A 26 -0.69 15.92 -5.28
CA ASP A 26 -0.22 17.18 -5.86
C ASP A 26 0.30 17.01 -7.29
N SER A 27 0.80 15.81 -7.62
CA SER A 27 1.32 15.48 -8.96
C SER A 27 1.24 13.98 -9.24
N GLU A 28 1.33 13.63 -10.52
CA GLU A 28 1.46 12.24 -10.96
C GLU A 28 2.72 11.58 -10.37
N ALA A 29 3.81 12.34 -10.22
CA ALA A 29 5.05 11.85 -9.61
C ALA A 29 4.85 11.45 -8.14
N ALA A 30 4.09 12.25 -7.37
CA ALA A 30 3.74 11.92 -5.99
C ALA A 30 2.87 10.65 -5.92
N MET A 31 1.91 10.50 -6.82
CA MET A 31 1.06 9.31 -6.92
C MET A 31 1.88 8.05 -7.27
N ARG A 32 2.80 8.14 -8.24
CA ARG A 32 3.74 7.05 -8.58
C ARG A 32 4.67 6.69 -7.42
N SER A 33 5.14 7.69 -6.66
CA SER A 33 5.94 7.46 -5.46
C SER A 33 5.15 6.67 -4.40
N ARG A 34 3.88 7.04 -4.18
CA ARG A 34 2.99 6.33 -3.25
C ARG A 34 2.72 4.89 -3.70
N LEU A 35 2.52 4.66 -4.99
CA LEU A 35 2.35 3.32 -5.55
C LEU A 35 3.58 2.44 -5.26
N ARG A 36 4.80 2.94 -5.53
CA ARG A 36 6.04 2.21 -5.21
C ARG A 36 6.19 1.90 -3.72
N SER A 37 5.87 2.85 -2.85
CA SER A 37 5.88 2.62 -1.40
C SER A 37 4.94 1.49 -0.99
N ILE A 38 3.75 1.39 -1.61
CA ILE A 38 2.81 0.28 -1.35
C ILE A 38 3.37 -1.05 -1.86
N ASP A 39 3.99 -1.06 -3.04
CA ASP A 39 4.64 -2.26 -3.59
C ASP A 39 5.82 -2.73 -2.74
N ASP A 40 6.62 -1.81 -2.20
CA ASP A 40 7.73 -2.12 -1.30
C ASP A 40 7.21 -2.68 0.03
N GLU A 41 6.15 -2.09 0.59
CA GLU A 41 5.47 -2.61 1.78
C GLU A 41 4.93 -4.03 1.53
N LEU A 42 4.24 -4.25 0.40
CA LEU A 42 3.72 -5.57 0.01
C LEU A 42 4.84 -6.59 -0.22
N SER A 43 5.92 -6.19 -0.91
CA SER A 43 7.10 -7.03 -1.15
C SER A 43 7.79 -7.42 0.15
N ALA A 44 7.88 -6.50 1.12
CA ALA A 44 8.39 -6.81 2.45
C ALA A 44 7.48 -7.78 3.22
N LEU A 45 6.19 -7.80 2.93
CA LEU A 45 5.24 -8.76 3.52
C LEU A 45 5.33 -10.14 2.86
N THR A 46 5.49 -10.22 1.54
CA THR A 46 5.54 -11.48 0.77
C THR A 46 6.93 -12.13 0.73
N SER A 47 7.99 -11.32 0.74
CA SER A 47 9.39 -11.71 0.88
C SER A 47 9.95 -11.16 2.18
N PRO A 48 9.55 -11.73 3.34
CA PRO A 48 9.96 -11.19 4.61
C PRO A 48 11.44 -11.49 4.82
N THR A 49 12.29 -10.49 4.57
CA THR A 49 13.61 -10.42 5.19
C THR A 49 13.46 -10.63 6.70
N GLY A 50 14.46 -11.17 7.38
CA GLY A 50 14.34 -11.62 8.78
C GLY A 50 13.72 -10.58 9.74
N THR A 51 13.87 -9.29 9.42
CA THR A 51 13.30 -8.13 10.12
C THR A 51 11.80 -7.93 9.84
N ALA A 52 11.36 -8.02 8.58
CA ALA A 52 9.95 -7.94 8.19
C ALA A 52 9.16 -9.15 8.71
N ARG A 53 9.77 -10.35 8.73
CA ARG A 53 9.17 -11.56 9.33
C ARG A 53 8.85 -11.37 10.81
N ARG A 54 9.74 -10.70 11.57
CA ARG A 54 9.50 -10.38 12.99
C ARG A 54 8.40 -9.36 13.19
N ARG A 55 8.34 -8.31 12.35
CA ARG A 55 7.27 -7.30 12.40
C ARG A 55 5.90 -7.91 12.09
N LEU A 56 5.80 -8.69 11.02
CA LEU A 56 4.59 -9.43 10.66
C LEU A 56 4.16 -10.41 11.75
N ARG A 57 5.09 -11.23 12.27
CA ARG A 57 4.79 -12.15 13.38
C ARG A 57 4.26 -11.40 14.59
N ARG A 58 4.75 -10.19 14.89
CA ARG A 58 4.25 -9.39 16.02
C ARG A 58 2.84 -8.86 15.78
N ILE A 59 2.53 -8.41 14.57
CA ILE A 59 1.19 -7.92 14.20
C ILE A 59 0.19 -9.08 14.23
N ILE A 60 0.53 -10.22 13.64
CA ILE A 60 -0.32 -11.42 13.61
C ILE A 60 -0.52 -11.99 15.02
N VAL A 61 0.54 -12.15 15.82
CA VAL A 61 0.41 -12.65 17.21
C VAL A 61 -0.37 -11.65 18.10
N SER A 62 -0.32 -10.35 17.82
CA SER A 62 -1.12 -9.36 18.56
C SER A 62 -2.60 -9.34 18.12
N THR A 63 -2.92 -9.79 16.91
CA THR A 63 -4.29 -9.87 16.39
C THR A 63 -4.93 -11.25 16.61
N CYS A 64 -4.14 -12.31 16.83
CA CYS A 64 -4.63 -13.68 17.06
C CYS A 64 -4.81 -14.08 18.53
N LYS A 65 -4.66 -13.16 19.50
CA LYS A 65 -4.98 -13.46 20.92
C LYS A 65 -6.48 -13.42 21.25
N GLY A 66 -7.33 -13.09 20.28
CA GLY A 66 -8.77 -12.95 20.46
C GLY A 66 -9.64 -13.73 19.48
N PHE A 67 -9.10 -14.78 18.85
CA PHE A 67 -9.89 -15.80 18.14
C PHE A 67 -10.06 -17.03 19.01
#